data_AF-X6LGA6-F1
#
_entry.id   AF-X6LGA6-F1
#
_cell.length_a   1.000
_cell.length_b   1.000
_cell.length_c   1.000
_cell.angle_alpha   90.00
_cell.angle_beta   90.00
_cell.angle_gamma   90.00
#
_symmetry.space_group_name_H-M   'P 1'
#
loop_
_entity.id
_entity.type
_entity.pdbx_description
1 polymer ?
#
loop_
_entity_poly.entity_id
_entity_poly.type
_entity_poly.pdbx_seq_one_letter_code
_entity_poly.pdbx_strand_id
1 'polypeptide(L)' 'KEKEKEVLPKNVIPTHYFLSITLDLIKHYRFFGRVEIDLLVKKDSDFITLNTVDLPLLKIQVQNGIEVLDIKIGD' A
#
# COMPACT_ATOMS: atom_id res chain seq x y z
N LYS A 1 25.47 -20.32 4.37
CA LYS A 1 25.29 -18.86 4.60
C LYS A 1 23.80 -18.62 4.77
N GLU A 2 23.34 -18.23 5.94
CA GLU A 2 21.95 -17.79 6.12
C GLU A 2 21.72 -16.55 5.24
N LYS A 3 20.65 -16.56 4.46
CA LYS A 3 20.21 -15.39 3.69
C LYS A 3 19.77 -14.33 4.72
N GLU A 4 20.34 -13.13 4.64
CA GLU A 4 19.81 -12.00 5.39
C GLU A 4 18.34 -11.82 5.04
N LYS A 5 17.49 -11.71 6.06
CA LYS A 5 16.05 -11.49 5.88
C LYS A 5 15.88 -10.08 5.34
N GLU A 6 15.15 -9.94 4.23
CA GLU A 6 14.69 -8.64 3.77
C GLU A 6 13.58 -8.18 4.71
N VAL A 7 13.80 -7.05 5.39
CA VAL A 7 12.90 -6.51 6.42
C VAL A 7 12.53 -5.08 6.05
N LEU A 8 11.25 -4.74 6.21
CA LEU A 8 10.78 -3.39 5.97
C LEU A 8 11.41 -2.37 6.93
N PRO A 9 11.62 -1.12 6.48
CA PRO A 9 12.03 -0.01 7.33
C PRO A 9 11.07 0.21 8.52
N LYS A 10 11.60 0.68 9.66
CA LYS A 10 10.83 0.93 10.90
C LYS A 10 10.43 2.40 11.11
N ASN A 11 10.71 3.27 10.13
CA ASN A 11 10.45 4.71 10.20
C ASN A 11 8.97 5.07 9.99
N VAL A 12 8.19 4.19 9.36
CA VAL A 12 6.75 4.35 9.17
C VAL A 12 6.05 3.12 9.74
N ILE A 13 5.04 3.35 10.59
CA ILE A 13 4.30 2.26 11.25
C ILE A 13 2.83 2.34 10.86
N PRO A 14 2.24 1.29 10.29
CA PRO A 14 0.81 1.25 10.06
C PRO A 14 0.06 1.10 11.40
N THR A 15 -0.96 1.93 11.61
CA THR A 15 -1.77 1.92 12.84
C THR A 15 -3.15 1.32 12.63
N HIS A 16 -3.72 1.47 11.43
CA HIS A 16 -5.02 0.93 11.07
C HIS A 16 -5.06 0.60 9.58
N TYR A 17 -5.71 -0.52 9.24
CA TYR A 17 -6.00 -0.90 7.86
C TYR A 17 -7.51 -0.91 7.64
N PHE A 18 -7.97 -0.20 6.63
CA PHE A 18 -9.28 -0.43 6.04
C PHE A 18 -9.11 -1.24 4.75
N LEU A 19 -9.84 -2.34 4.64
CA LEU A 19 -9.77 -3.26 3.51
C LEU A 19 -11.18 -3.48 2.97
N SER A 20 -11.36 -3.25 1.68
CA SER A 20 -12.58 -3.59 0.95
C SER A 20 -12.22 -4.42 -0.26
N ILE A 21 -12.89 -5.56 -0.44
CA ILE A 21 -12.67 -6.49 -1.55
C ILE A 21 -14.01 -6.78 -2.21
N THR A 22 -14.08 -6.55 -3.52
CA THR A 22 -15.23 -6.87 -4.35
C THR A 22 -14.84 -7.99 -5.31
N LEU A 23 -15.52 -9.13 -5.23
CA LEU A 23 -15.24 -10.30 -6.06
C LEU A 23 -16.06 -10.27 -7.35
N ASP A 24 -15.44 -10.63 -8.47
CA ASP A 24 -16.07 -10.89 -9.77
C ASP A 24 -15.77 -12.33 -10.19
N LEU A 25 -16.47 -13.25 -9.54
CA LEU A 25 -16.23 -14.69 -9.68
C LEU A 25 -16.87 -15.29 -10.93
N ILE A 26 -17.95 -14.69 -11.42
CA ILE A 26 -18.79 -15.28 -12.49
C ILE A 26 -18.22 -14.95 -13.87
N LYS A 27 -17.81 -13.69 -14.11
CA LYS A 27 -17.46 -13.25 -15.46
C LYS A 27 -15.97 -13.34 -15.74
N HIS A 28 -15.14 -12.95 -14.77
CA HIS A 28 -13.71 -12.72 -15.03
C HIS A 28 -12.78 -13.41 -14.02
N TYR A 29 -13.33 -14.09 -13.02
CA TYR A 29 -12.57 -14.78 -11.96
C TYR A 29 -11.47 -13.88 -11.34
N ARG A 30 -11.85 -12.67 -10.93
CA ARG A 30 -10.95 -11.64 -10.40
C ARG A 30 -11.56 -10.94 -9.19
N PHE A 31 -10.79 -10.04 -8.59
CA PHE A 31 -11.28 -9.14 -7.55
C PHE A 31 -10.80 -7.71 -7.76
N PHE A 32 -11.49 -6.77 -7.14
CA PHE A 32 -11.06 -5.39 -6.98
C PHE A 32 -10.88 -5.11 -5.49
N GLY A 33 -9.73 -4.53 -5.12
CA GLY A 33 -9.42 -4.20 -3.74
C GLY A 33 -9.26 -2.69 -3.55
N ARG A 34 -9.68 -2.19 -2.40
CA ARG A 34 -9.28 -0.88 -1.86
C ARG A 34 -8.61 -1.12 -0.51
N VAL A 35 -7.40 -0.59 -0.37
CA VAL A 35 -6.63 -0.61 0.87
C VAL A 35 -6.36 0.83 1.26
N GLU A 36 -6.76 1.21 2.47
CA GLU A 36 -6.39 2.46 3.11
C GLU A 36 -5.62 2.12 4.38
N ILE A 37 -4.49 2.80 4.57
CA ILE A 37 -3.57 2.51 5.67
C ILE A 37 -3.31 3.81 6.39
N ASP A 38 -3.70 3.87 7.66
CA ASP A 38 -3.30 4.97 8.53
C ASP A 38 -1.86 4.73 8.97
N LEU A 39 -1.00 5.74 8.81
CA LEU A 39 0.43 5.64 9.04
C LEU A 39 0.87 6.61 10.12
N LEU A 40 1.68 6.12 11.05
CA LEU A 40 2.48 6.92 11.97
C LEU A 40 3.90 7.05 11.42
N VAL A 41 4.25 8.24 10.94
CA VAL A 41 5.61 8.58 10.48
C VAL A 41 6.44 8.97 11.69
N LYS A 42 7.41 8.12 12.06
CA LYS A 42 8.29 8.34 13.23
C LYS A 42 9.50 9.22 12.91
N LYS A 43 9.91 9.25 11.64
CA LYS A 43 11.04 10.02 11.13
C LYS A 43 10.70 10.50 9.73
N ASP A 44 11.08 11.74 9.41
CA ASP A 44 10.91 12.33 8.09
C ASP A 44 11.42 11.38 7.00
N SER A 45 10.65 11.24 5.94
CA SER A 45 10.93 10.29 4.88
C SER A 45 10.25 10.70 3.58
N ASP A 46 10.99 10.55 2.49
CA ASP A 46 10.48 10.75 1.13
C ASP A 46 9.80 9.49 0.57
N PHE A 47 9.90 8.35 1.26
CA PHE A 47 9.46 7.05 0.78
C PHE A 47 8.69 6.26 1.84
N ILE A 48 7.63 5.60 1.39
CA ILE A 48 6.90 4.58 2.18
C ILE A 48 7.10 3.25 1.47
N THR A 49 7.70 2.28 2.16
CA THR A 49 7.97 0.94 1.62
C THR A 49 6.96 -0.07 2.16
N LEU A 50 6.32 -0.82 1.27
CA LEU A 50 5.29 -1.81 1.59
C LEU A 50 5.54 -3.09 0.79
N ASN A 51 5.05 -4.22 1.29
CA ASN A 51 5.04 -5.46 0.54
C ASN A 51 3.89 -5.46 -0.48
N THR A 52 4.15 -5.98 -1.67
CA THR A 52 3.16 -6.31 -2.68
C THR A 52 3.65 -7.48 -3.51
N VAL A 53 2.75 -8.35 -3.96
CA VAL A 53 3.09 -9.49 -4.82
C VAL A 53 1.90 -9.76 -5.75
N ASP A 54 2.16 -9.78 -7.06
CA ASP A 54 1.18 -10.09 -8.11
C ASP A 54 -0.13 -9.27 -8.05
N LEU A 55 -0.05 -8.01 -7.59
CA LEU A 55 -1.18 -7.07 -7.55
C LEU A 55 -0.94 -5.88 -8.50
N PRO A 56 -1.74 -5.73 -9.56
CA PRO A 56 -1.71 -4.50 -10.35
C PRO A 56 -2.30 -3.35 -9.55
N LEU A 57 -1.51 -2.30 -9.35
CA LEU A 57 -1.96 -1.08 -8.68
C LEU A 57 -2.66 -0.20 -9.71
N LEU A 58 -3.92 0.16 -9.43
CA LEU A 58 -4.73 1.00 -10.34
C LEU A 58 -4.67 2.48 -9.95
N LYS A 59 -4.56 2.77 -8.65
CA LYS A 59 -4.48 4.12 -8.10
C LYS A 59 -3.74 4.09 -6.77
N ILE A 60 -2.87 5.07 -6.57
CA ILE A 60 -2.15 5.27 -5.31
C ILE A 60 -2.31 6.74 -4.91
N GLN A 61 -2.72 6.98 -3.66
CA GLN A 61 -2.88 8.31 -3.10
C GLN A 61 -2.24 8.36 -1.71
N VAL A 62 -1.62 9.49 -1.39
CA VAL A 62 -1.19 9.83 -0.03
C VAL A 62 -2.02 11.01 0.43
N GLN A 63 -2.61 10.89 1.62
CA GLN A 63 -3.44 11.94 2.20
C GLN A 63 -2.86 12.39 3.55
N ASN A 64 -2.80 13.70 3.77
CA ASN A 64 -2.47 14.31 5.06
C ASN A 64 -3.53 15.38 5.39
N GLY A 65 -4.49 15.04 6.25
CA GLY A 65 -5.63 15.90 6.51
C GLY A 65 -6.46 16.15 5.25
N ILE A 66 -6.44 17.39 4.75
CA ILE A 66 -7.14 17.78 3.51
C ILE A 66 -6.26 17.71 2.26
N GLU A 67 -4.94 17.57 2.43
CA GLU A 67 -4.00 17.49 1.32
C GLU A 67 -4.01 16.07 0.75
N VAL A 68 -4.17 15.98 -0.57
CA VAL A 68 -4.16 14.71 -1.30
C VAL A 68 -3.13 14.81 -2.42
N LEU A 69 -2.22 13.84 -2.44
CA LEU A 69 -1.23 13.66 -3.49
C LEU A 69 -1.53 12.38 -4.26
N ASP A 70 -1.83 12.50 -5.54
CA ASP A 70 -1.91 11.38 -6.47
C ASP A 70 -0.50 10.94 -6.89
N ILE A 71 -0.17 9.67 -6.66
CA ILE A 71 1.11 9.09 -7.06
C ILE A 71 0.95 8.50 -8.46
N LYS A 72 1.80 8.93 -9.39
CA LYS A 72 1.87 8.36 -10.72
C LYS A 72 2.44 6.95 -10.64
N ILE A 73 1.72 5.99 -11.20
CA ILE A 73 2.17 4.61 -11.34
C ILE A 73 3.04 4.57 -12.59
N GLY A 74 4.30 4.18 -12.42
CA GLY A 74 5.23 3.99 -13.55
C GLY A 74 4.85 2.75 -14.36
N ASP A 75 5.20 2.78 -15.65
CA ASP A 75 5.03 1.67 -16.59
C ASP A 75 5.92 0.46 -16.24
#